data_AF-A0A7C6PTS4-F1
#
_entry.id   AF-A0A7C6PTS4-F1
#
_cell.length_a   1.000
_cell.length_b   1.000
_cell.length_c   1.000
_cell.angle_alpha   90.00
_cell.angle_beta   90.00
_cell.angle_gamma   90.00
#
_symmetry.space_group_name_H-M   'P 1'
#
loop_
_entity.id
_entity.type
_entity.pdbx_description
1 polymer ?
#
loop_
_entity_poly.entity_id
_entity_poly.type
_entity_poly.pdbx_seq_one_letter_code
_entity_poly.pdbx_strand_id
1 'polypeptide(L)'
;MDEEMDDKKRPQDLSEILKRQLGREPRGEIKVVRTCSFDMPEVITTYPVITPGKNGKGITVFPTTFWLTCPKLNRAVANLEARGWIDRIKGMLRDNRDARERLLKAHRHYASVRMGLLTPDDRETLKREFPSILHVLEETGVAGIKDVTNPEAVKCLHAHYAHYLAGYDNPIGEWVDAALFGLL
;
A
#
# COMPACT_ATOMS: atom_id res chain seq x y z
N MET A 1 24.98 -46.55 5.48
CA MET A 1 24.82 -46.27 4.04
C MET A 1 23.42 -45.69 3.88
N ASP A 2 23.16 -44.45 4.31
CA ASP A 2 23.88 -43.21 3.93
C ASP A 2 24.10 -43.26 2.43
N GLU A 3 23.36 -42.57 1.58
CA GLU A 3 23.14 -41.12 1.40
C GLU A 3 22.17 -41.06 0.17
N GLU A 4 21.35 -40.05 -0.11
CA GLU A 4 21.64 -38.63 -0.09
C GLU A 4 20.34 -37.85 -0.35
N MET A 5 20.30 -36.65 0.22
CA MET A 5 19.25 -35.65 0.11
C MET A 5 18.98 -35.23 -1.35
N ASP A 6 17.71 -35.15 -1.72
CA ASP A 6 17.27 -34.19 -2.75
C ASP A 6 16.11 -33.37 -2.18
N ASP A 7 16.46 -32.47 -1.26
CA ASP A 7 15.61 -31.37 -0.79
C ASP A 7 15.46 -30.36 -1.93
N LYS A 8 14.70 -30.76 -2.96
CA LYS A 8 14.16 -29.83 -3.95
C LYS A 8 13.26 -28.87 -3.20
N LYS A 9 13.81 -27.72 -2.81
CA LYS A 9 13.11 -26.55 -2.25
C LYS A 9 11.74 -26.44 -2.88
N ARG A 10 10.71 -26.91 -2.16
CA ARG A 10 9.32 -26.62 -2.52
C ARG A 10 9.20 -25.09 -2.62
N PRO A 11 8.56 -24.54 -3.66
CA PRO A 11 8.23 -23.12 -3.69
C PRO A 11 7.57 -22.80 -2.34
N GLN A 12 8.17 -21.88 -1.57
CA GLN A 12 7.56 -21.50 -0.30
C GLN A 12 6.14 -21.01 -0.60
N ASP A 13 5.16 -21.53 0.12
CA ASP A 13 3.77 -21.08 0.00
C ASP A 13 3.75 -19.55 0.19
N LEU A 14 3.18 -18.83 -0.79
CA LEU A 14 3.07 -17.38 -0.76
C LEU A 14 2.44 -16.90 0.55
N SER A 15 1.48 -17.64 1.10
CA SER A 15 0.85 -17.32 2.38
C SER A 15 1.87 -17.34 3.53
N GLU A 16 2.72 -18.36 3.59
CA GLU A 16 3.77 -18.48 4.61
C GLU A 16 4.85 -17.42 4.45
N ILE A 17 5.22 -17.07 3.21
CA ILE A 17 6.14 -15.96 2.94
C ILE A 17 5.54 -14.65 3.48
N LEU A 18 4.31 -14.33 3.09
CA LEU A 18 3.64 -13.09 3.48
C LEU A 18 3.41 -13.04 4.99
N LYS A 19 3.05 -14.15 5.62
CA LYS A 19 2.93 -14.26 7.08
C LYS A 19 4.23 -13.91 7.78
N ARG A 20 5.37 -14.42 7.30
CA ARG A 20 6.70 -14.07 7.84
C ARG A 20 7.05 -12.61 7.60
N GLN A 21 6.76 -12.08 6.41
CA GLN A 21 7.04 -10.68 6.06
C GLN A 21 6.17 -9.68 6.85
N LEU A 22 4.90 -10.00 7.04
CA LEU A 22 3.90 -9.15 7.70
C LEU A 22 3.84 -9.35 9.22
N GLY A 23 4.39 -10.45 9.73
CA GLY A 23 4.29 -10.86 11.13
C GLY A 23 2.89 -11.31 11.57
N ARG A 24 1.96 -11.50 10.62
CA ARG A 24 0.58 -11.90 10.86
C ARG A 24 0.00 -12.56 9.62
N GLU A 25 -1.08 -13.32 9.79
CA GLU A 25 -1.82 -13.88 8.66
C GLU A 25 -2.30 -12.77 7.71
N PRO A 26 -2.01 -12.89 6.40
CA PRO A 26 -2.58 -12.01 5.41
C PRO A 26 -4.12 -12.13 5.38
N ARG A 27 -4.84 -11.03 5.15
CA ARG A 27 -6.31 -11.01 5.20
C ARG A 27 -6.91 -10.64 3.86
N GLY A 28 -8.00 -11.32 3.51
CA GLY A 28 -8.75 -11.09 2.28
C GLY A 28 -8.00 -11.55 1.04
N GLU A 29 -8.56 -11.21 -0.13
CA GLU A 29 -7.91 -11.45 -1.41
C GLU A 29 -6.63 -10.60 -1.53
N ILE A 30 -5.55 -11.26 -1.96
CA ILE A 30 -4.22 -10.66 -2.11
C ILE A 30 -3.67 -11.00 -3.49
N LYS A 31 -2.99 -10.03 -4.09
CA LYS A 31 -2.23 -10.23 -5.33
C LYS A 31 -0.84 -9.65 -5.16
N VAL A 32 0.18 -10.38 -5.60
CA VAL A 32 1.56 -9.86 -5.66
C VAL A 32 1.64 -8.90 -6.83
N VAL A 33 2.07 -7.67 -6.55
CA VAL A 33 2.21 -6.60 -7.55
C VAL A 33 3.66 -6.47 -8.00
N ARG A 34 4.59 -6.70 -7.06
CA ARG A 34 6.02 -6.61 -7.31
C ARG A 34 6.78 -7.64 -6.48
N THR A 35 7.78 -8.26 -7.09
CA THR A 35 8.78 -9.10 -6.43
C THR A 35 10.17 -8.44 -6.50
N CYS A 36 11.02 -8.76 -5.54
CA CYS A 36 12.44 -8.36 -5.57
C CYS A 36 13.27 -9.35 -6.39
N SER A 37 14.57 -9.09 -6.52
CA SER A 37 15.53 -9.99 -7.18
C SER A 37 15.72 -11.36 -6.52
N PHE A 38 15.16 -11.57 -5.32
CA PHE A 38 15.12 -12.87 -4.64
C PHE A 38 13.77 -13.58 -4.82
N ASP A 39 12.93 -13.13 -5.76
CA ASP A 39 11.56 -13.61 -6.01
C ASP A 39 10.62 -13.49 -4.81
N MET A 40 10.96 -12.63 -3.83
CA MET A 40 10.12 -12.38 -2.66
C MET A 40 9.17 -11.22 -2.92
N PRO A 41 7.91 -11.27 -2.44
CA PRO A 41 6.98 -10.14 -2.56
C PRO A 41 7.55 -8.87 -1.92
N GLU A 42 7.53 -7.77 -2.64
CA GLU A 42 7.82 -6.43 -2.12
C GLU A 42 6.55 -5.62 -1.90
N VAL A 43 5.60 -5.74 -2.84
CA VAL A 43 4.32 -5.05 -2.78
C VAL A 43 3.21 -6.02 -3.14
N ILE A 44 2.15 -5.99 -2.34
CA ILE A 44 0.89 -6.68 -2.62
C ILE A 44 -0.26 -5.68 -2.73
N THR A 45 -1.33 -6.07 -3.43
CA THR A 45 -2.65 -5.47 -3.21
C THR A 45 -3.42 -6.22 -2.14
N THR A 46 -4.25 -5.52 -1.39
CA THR A 46 -5.20 -6.14 -0.44
C THR A 46 -6.63 -5.71 -0.68
N TYR A 47 -7.55 -6.63 -0.42
CA TYR A 47 -8.98 -6.37 -0.47
C TYR A 47 -9.39 -5.18 0.43
N PRO A 48 -10.21 -4.23 -0.05
CA PRO A 48 -10.39 -2.94 0.63
C PRO A 48 -11.44 -2.94 1.75
N VAL A 49 -12.20 -4.03 1.91
CA VAL A 49 -13.23 -4.18 2.94
C VAL A 49 -12.85 -5.33 3.89
N ILE A 50 -12.98 -5.09 5.19
CA ILE A 50 -12.73 -6.10 6.23
C ILE A 50 -14.05 -6.43 6.93
N THR A 51 -14.32 -7.74 7.05
CA THR A 51 -15.47 -8.31 7.77
C THR A 51 -14.99 -9.42 8.71
N PRO A 52 -15.32 -9.40 10.01
CA PRO A 52 -16.01 -8.32 10.71
C PRO A 52 -15.14 -7.05 10.81
N GLY A 53 -15.78 -5.89 10.89
CA GLY A 53 -15.11 -4.60 11.08
C GLY A 53 -14.32 -4.49 12.39
N LYS A 54 -13.64 -3.35 12.61
CA LYS A 54 -12.70 -3.14 13.74
C LYS A 54 -13.30 -3.42 15.13
N ASN A 55 -14.62 -3.32 15.30
CA ASN A 55 -15.32 -3.55 16.57
C ASN A 55 -15.98 -4.94 16.65
N GLY A 56 -15.58 -5.89 15.80
CA GLY A 56 -16.17 -7.22 15.72
C GLY A 56 -17.58 -7.24 15.10
N LYS A 57 -18.05 -6.11 14.57
CA LYS A 57 -19.37 -5.94 13.94
C LYS A 57 -19.26 -5.16 12.64
N GLY A 58 -20.20 -5.41 11.72
CA GLY A 58 -20.29 -4.71 10.44
C GLY A 58 -19.02 -4.88 9.59
N ILE A 59 -18.69 -3.84 8.85
CA ILE A 59 -17.53 -3.80 7.95
C ILE A 59 -16.64 -2.59 8.24
N THR A 60 -15.40 -2.60 7.80
CA THR A 60 -14.51 -1.43 7.87
C THR A 60 -13.59 -1.36 6.65
N VAL A 61 -13.27 -0.14 6.21
CA VAL A 61 -12.28 0.09 5.15
C VAL A 61 -10.88 -0.27 5.63
N PHE A 62 -10.17 -1.07 4.84
CA PHE A 62 -8.73 -1.17 4.96
C PHE A 62 -8.08 -0.01 4.17
N PRO A 63 -7.34 0.90 4.83
CA PRO A 63 -6.88 2.12 4.19
C PRO A 63 -5.74 1.91 3.17
N THR A 64 -5.09 0.75 3.22
CA THR A 64 -3.89 0.45 2.45
C THR A 64 -4.23 -0.53 1.34
N THR A 65 -4.41 -0.05 0.12
CA THR A 65 -4.59 -0.88 -1.09
C THR A 65 -3.29 -1.53 -1.53
N PHE A 66 -2.21 -0.76 -1.60
CA PHE A 66 -0.85 -1.25 -1.88
C PHE A 66 -0.05 -1.32 -0.60
N TRP A 67 0.36 -2.53 -0.22
CA TRP A 67 1.07 -2.78 1.03
C TRP A 67 2.50 -3.23 0.74
N LEU A 68 3.46 -2.47 1.26
CA LEU A 68 4.88 -2.83 1.27
C LEU A 68 5.10 -4.00 2.24
N THR A 69 5.52 -5.16 1.74
CA THR A 69 5.71 -6.37 2.55
C THR A 69 7.18 -6.64 2.86
N CYS A 70 8.11 -6.22 1.98
CA CYS A 70 9.54 -6.47 2.16
C CYS A 70 10.05 -5.91 3.51
N PRO A 71 10.54 -6.74 4.45
CA PRO A 71 10.96 -6.28 5.77
C PRO A 71 12.11 -5.25 5.74
N LYS A 72 13.04 -5.39 4.77
CA LYS A 72 14.15 -4.45 4.60
C LYS A 72 13.65 -3.07 4.17
N LEU A 73 12.79 -3.01 3.15
CA LEU A 73 12.21 -1.75 2.68
C LEU A 73 11.31 -1.13 3.74
N ASN A 74 10.48 -1.93 4.43
CA ASN A 74 9.65 -1.46 5.54
C ASN A 74 10.48 -0.77 6.64
N ARG A 75 11.59 -1.40 7.05
CA ARG A 75 12.50 -0.81 8.03
C ARG A 75 13.17 0.46 7.51
N ALA A 76 13.61 0.46 6.25
CA ALA A 76 14.29 1.60 5.67
C ALA A 76 13.38 2.82 5.54
N VAL A 77 12.14 2.63 5.08
CA VAL A 77 11.12 3.69 5.02
C VAL A 77 10.73 4.17 6.42
N ALA A 78 10.58 3.26 7.39
CA ALA A 78 10.33 3.64 8.78
C ALA A 78 11.47 4.50 9.37
N ASN A 79 12.73 4.21 9.02
CA ASN A 79 13.86 5.04 9.42
C ASN A 79 13.81 6.44 8.79
N LEU A 80 13.33 6.58 7.54
CA LEU A 80 13.11 7.90 6.93
C LEU A 80 12.02 8.67 7.69
N GLU A 81 10.88 8.03 7.97
CA GLU A 81 9.80 8.65 8.75
C GLU A 81 10.29 9.11 10.14
N ALA A 82 11.05 8.27 10.84
CA ALA A 82 11.64 8.60 12.15
C ALA A 82 12.63 9.78 12.09
N ARG A 83 13.23 10.05 10.93
CA ARG A 83 14.13 11.19 10.68
C ARG A 83 13.39 12.45 10.20
N GLY A 84 12.05 12.46 10.24
CA GLY A 84 11.25 13.64 9.88
C GLY A 84 11.04 13.84 8.38
N TRP A 85 11.21 12.78 7.56
CA TRP A 85 11.05 12.91 6.11
C TRP A 85 9.64 13.27 5.67
N ILE A 86 8.61 12.97 6.45
CA ILE A 86 7.23 13.40 6.16
C ILE A 86 7.18 14.93 6.06
N ASP A 87 7.73 15.64 7.05
CA ASP A 87 7.67 17.11 7.06
C ASP A 87 8.61 17.73 6.02
N ARG A 88 9.76 17.08 5.74
CA ARG A 88 10.62 17.45 4.62
C ARG A 88 9.87 17.35 3.28
N ILE A 89 9.18 16.25 3.04
CA ILE A 89 8.39 16.03 1.82
C ILE A 89 7.24 17.03 1.70
N LYS A 90 6.54 17.35 2.80
CA LYS A 90 5.55 18.43 2.79
C LYS A 90 6.15 19.77 2.38
N GLY A 91 7.37 20.08 2.87
CA GLY A 91 8.14 21.24 2.40
C GLY A 91 8.41 21.21 0.90
N MET A 92 8.91 20.10 0.39
CA MET A 92 9.15 19.91 -1.05
C MET A 92 7.88 20.06 -1.89
N LEU A 93 6.72 19.59 -1.39
CA LEU A 93 5.43 19.76 -2.05
C LEU A 93 4.95 21.22 -2.07
N ARG A 94 5.22 22.01 -1.03
CA ARG A 94 4.86 23.44 -1.00
C ARG A 94 5.55 24.23 -2.10
N ASP A 95 6.77 23.87 -2.45
CA ASP A 95 7.57 24.60 -3.44
C ASP A 95 7.46 24.02 -4.86
N ASN A 96 6.83 22.85 -5.02
CA ASN A 96 6.76 22.15 -6.31
C ASN A 96 5.31 21.92 -6.77
N ARG A 97 4.84 22.79 -7.67
CA ARG A 97 3.48 22.70 -8.24
C ARG A 97 3.26 21.42 -9.04
N ASP A 98 4.22 21.02 -9.88
CA ASP A 98 4.09 19.83 -10.73
C ASP A 98 3.98 18.56 -9.88
N ALA A 99 4.75 18.47 -8.79
CA ALA A 99 4.64 17.37 -7.82
C ALA A 99 3.26 17.34 -7.15
N ARG A 100 2.65 18.48 -6.81
CA ARG A 100 1.29 18.51 -6.25
C ARG A 100 0.25 18.00 -7.25
N GLU A 101 0.37 18.39 -8.52
CA GLU A 101 -0.55 17.93 -9.56
C GLU A 101 -0.41 16.41 -9.80
N ARG A 102 0.83 15.89 -9.82
CA ARG A 102 1.11 14.44 -9.87
C ARG A 102 0.58 13.71 -8.63
N LEU A 103 0.74 14.28 -7.44
CA LEU A 103 0.25 13.70 -6.20
C LEU A 103 -1.28 13.61 -6.16
N LEU A 104 -1.99 14.66 -6.60
CA LEU A 104 -3.44 14.64 -6.71
C LEU A 104 -3.92 13.53 -7.66
N LYS A 105 -3.24 13.36 -8.81
CA LYS A 105 -3.50 12.25 -9.73
C LYS A 105 -3.23 10.90 -9.06
N ALA A 106 -2.14 10.77 -8.31
CA ALA A 106 -1.81 9.55 -7.58
C ALA A 106 -2.89 9.18 -6.55
N HIS A 107 -3.44 10.15 -5.80
CA HIS A 107 -4.53 9.91 -4.86
C HIS A 107 -5.81 9.43 -5.55
N ARG A 108 -6.20 10.07 -6.65
CA ARG A 108 -7.40 9.68 -7.43
C ARG A 108 -7.23 8.31 -8.07
N HIS A 109 -6.04 8.04 -8.62
CA HIS A 109 -5.70 6.73 -9.15
C HIS A 109 -5.79 5.64 -8.09
N TYR A 110 -5.22 5.89 -6.90
CA TYR A 110 -5.29 4.95 -5.77
C TYR A 110 -6.73 4.60 -5.39
N ALA A 111 -7.61 5.59 -5.30
CA ALA A 111 -9.03 5.38 -5.03
C ALA A 111 -9.72 4.57 -6.14
N SER A 112 -9.42 4.88 -7.41
CA SER A 112 -9.93 4.14 -8.57
C SER A 112 -9.51 2.67 -8.56
N VAL A 113 -8.22 2.36 -8.32
CA VAL A 113 -7.74 0.98 -8.20
C VAL A 113 -8.41 0.28 -7.02
N ARG A 114 -8.50 0.94 -5.86
CA ARG A 114 -9.16 0.39 -4.67
C ARG A 114 -10.60 -0.01 -4.96
N MET A 115 -11.36 0.86 -5.63
CA MET A 115 -12.71 0.55 -6.09
C MET A 115 -12.71 -0.65 -7.05
N GLY A 116 -11.76 -0.67 -7.99
CA GLY A 116 -11.53 -1.77 -8.93
C GLY A 116 -11.36 -3.16 -8.30
N LEU A 117 -10.91 -3.24 -7.05
CA LEU A 117 -10.76 -4.51 -6.33
C LEU A 117 -12.07 -5.08 -5.82
N LEU A 118 -13.14 -4.28 -5.69
CA LEU A 118 -14.44 -4.76 -5.22
C LEU A 118 -15.16 -5.59 -6.29
N THR A 119 -15.76 -6.71 -5.88
CA THR A 119 -16.67 -7.48 -6.74
C THR A 119 -17.95 -6.69 -7.03
N PRO A 120 -18.70 -7.03 -8.10
CA PRO A 120 -20.00 -6.41 -8.37
C PRO A 120 -20.98 -6.52 -7.19
N ASP A 121 -21.02 -7.68 -6.53
CA ASP A 121 -21.91 -7.93 -5.38
C ASP A 121 -21.51 -7.09 -4.16
N ASP A 122 -20.20 -6.92 -3.93
CA ASP A 122 -19.69 -6.07 -2.86
C ASP A 122 -20.07 -4.61 -3.10
N ARG A 123 -19.95 -4.12 -4.34
CA ARG A 123 -20.35 -2.75 -4.69
C ARG A 123 -21.84 -2.52 -4.47
N GLU A 124 -22.69 -3.44 -4.89
CA GLU A 124 -24.13 -3.34 -4.71
C GLU A 124 -24.51 -3.38 -3.22
N THR A 125 -23.90 -4.28 -2.45
CA THR A 125 -24.11 -4.38 -1.00
C THR A 125 -23.66 -3.12 -0.28
N LEU A 126 -22.47 -2.60 -0.59
CA LEU A 126 -21.95 -1.35 -0.03
C LEU A 126 -22.87 -0.18 -0.35
N LYS A 127 -23.38 -0.08 -1.57
CA LYS A 127 -24.29 0.98 -1.99
C LYS A 127 -25.60 0.94 -1.22
N ARG A 128 -26.17 -0.25 -1.02
CA ARG A 128 -27.45 -0.45 -0.32
C ARG A 128 -27.34 -0.31 1.19
N GLU A 129 -26.31 -0.90 1.79
CA GLU A 129 -26.25 -1.13 3.24
C GLU A 129 -25.20 -0.27 3.95
N PHE A 130 -24.15 0.17 3.25
CA PHE A 130 -23.03 0.91 3.83
C PHE A 130 -22.59 2.11 2.97
N PRO A 131 -23.49 3.03 2.58
CA PRO A 131 -23.18 4.12 1.65
C PRO A 131 -22.03 5.03 2.14
N SER A 132 -21.91 5.23 3.45
CA SER A 132 -20.78 5.99 4.03
C SER A 132 -19.43 5.28 3.87
N ILE A 133 -19.41 3.94 3.88
CA ILE A 133 -18.19 3.16 3.62
C ILE A 133 -17.81 3.23 2.16
N LEU A 134 -18.80 3.11 1.25
CA LEU A 134 -18.60 3.29 -0.18
C LEU A 134 -17.98 4.67 -0.48
N HIS A 135 -18.52 5.73 0.10
CA HIS A 135 -17.99 7.08 -0.06
C HIS A 135 -16.52 7.20 0.39
N VAL A 136 -16.14 6.56 1.52
CA VAL A 136 -14.73 6.54 1.95
C VAL A 136 -13.83 5.81 0.95
N LEU A 137 -14.33 4.73 0.34
CA LEU A 137 -13.61 3.96 -0.69
C LEU A 137 -13.46 4.72 -2.01
N GLU A 138 -14.37 5.64 -2.32
CA GLU A 138 -14.33 6.45 -3.54
C GLU A 138 -13.46 7.71 -3.37
N GLU A 139 -13.52 8.35 -2.21
CA GLU A 139 -12.95 9.70 -2.06
C GLU A 139 -11.55 9.73 -1.43
N THR A 140 -11.17 8.73 -0.63
CA THR A 140 -9.91 8.82 0.11
C THR A 140 -8.69 8.42 -0.73
N GLY A 141 -7.62 9.20 -0.69
CA GLY A 141 -6.39 8.87 -1.40
C GLY A 141 -5.54 7.80 -0.71
N VAL A 142 -4.30 7.66 -1.21
CA VAL A 142 -3.19 6.93 -0.56
C VAL A 142 -3.20 7.10 0.97
N ALA A 143 -3.03 6.00 1.70
CA ALA A 143 -3.05 5.97 3.18
C ALA A 143 -4.34 6.51 3.83
N GLY A 144 -5.47 6.52 3.12
CA GLY A 144 -6.75 7.03 3.63
C GLY A 144 -6.74 8.54 3.86
N ILE A 145 -6.03 9.31 3.02
CA ILE A 145 -6.09 10.78 3.02
C ILE A 145 -7.49 11.22 2.60
N LYS A 146 -8.14 12.05 3.42
CA LYS A 146 -9.52 12.50 3.19
C LYS A 146 -9.57 13.72 2.27
N ASP A 147 -8.73 14.71 2.54
CA ASP A 147 -8.59 15.89 1.69
C ASP A 147 -7.38 15.72 0.79
N VAL A 148 -7.63 15.18 -0.41
CA VAL A 148 -6.61 14.97 -1.44
C VAL A 148 -6.22 16.26 -2.16
N THR A 149 -6.97 17.35 -1.94
CA THR A 149 -6.69 18.67 -2.53
C THR A 149 -5.71 19.49 -1.69
N ASN A 150 -5.50 19.10 -0.43
CA ASN A 150 -4.47 19.67 0.41
C ASN A 150 -3.08 19.50 -0.26
N PRO A 151 -2.33 20.59 -0.48
CA PRO A 151 -1.01 20.54 -1.12
C PRO A 151 0.01 19.67 -0.35
N GLU A 152 -0.25 19.40 0.93
CA GLU A 152 0.58 18.62 1.85
C GLU A 152 -0.09 17.29 2.25
N ALA A 153 -0.96 16.76 1.39
CA ALA A 153 -1.66 15.49 1.55
C ALA A 153 -0.69 14.29 1.66
N VAL A 154 -0.02 14.16 2.80
CA VAL A 154 0.96 13.11 3.09
C VAL A 154 0.72 12.57 4.49
N LYS A 155 0.62 11.25 4.62
CA LYS A 155 0.46 10.56 5.91
C LYS A 155 1.54 9.52 6.17
N CYS A 156 1.63 8.49 5.33
CA CYS A 156 2.52 7.35 5.53
C CYS A 156 3.35 7.11 4.28
N LEU A 157 4.68 7.17 4.41
CA LEU A 157 5.62 7.00 3.30
C LEU A 157 5.58 5.57 2.74
N HIS A 158 5.30 4.56 3.57
CA HIS A 158 5.18 3.17 3.09
C HIS A 158 4.10 3.02 2.03
N ALA A 159 2.93 3.65 2.22
CA ALA A 159 1.82 3.57 1.28
C ALA A 159 2.11 4.30 -0.03
N HIS A 160 2.78 5.45 0.03
CA HIS A 160 3.19 6.17 -1.18
C HIS A 160 4.27 5.43 -1.94
N TYR A 161 5.26 4.90 -1.24
CA TYR A 161 6.35 4.13 -1.83
C TYR A 161 5.85 2.81 -2.43
N ALA A 162 4.94 2.09 -1.75
CA ALA A 162 4.30 0.89 -2.31
C ALA A 162 3.53 1.20 -3.60
N HIS A 163 2.80 2.31 -3.66
CA HIS A 163 2.09 2.74 -4.86
C HIS A 163 3.06 3.10 -6.02
N TYR A 164 4.20 3.72 -5.71
CA TYR A 164 5.26 3.98 -6.69
C TYR A 164 5.91 2.69 -7.19
N LEU A 165 6.30 1.79 -6.29
CA LEU A 165 6.90 0.50 -6.64
C LEU A 165 5.96 -0.38 -7.48
N ALA A 166 4.65 -0.22 -7.31
CA ALA A 166 3.62 -0.84 -8.14
C ALA A 166 3.58 -0.32 -9.59
N GLY A 167 4.45 0.63 -9.95
CA GLY A 167 4.62 1.15 -11.30
C GLY A 167 3.81 2.41 -11.61
N TYR A 168 3.20 3.04 -10.60
CA TYR A 168 2.36 4.21 -10.78
C TYR A 168 3.11 5.52 -10.49
N ASP A 169 2.74 6.57 -11.21
CA ASP A 169 3.27 7.91 -10.98
C ASP A 169 2.87 8.43 -9.58
N ASN A 170 3.85 8.51 -8.68
CA ASN A 170 3.68 9.02 -7.33
C ASN A 170 4.95 9.74 -6.86
N PRO A 171 4.97 11.09 -6.86
CA PRO A 171 6.19 11.86 -6.61
C PRO A 171 6.76 11.65 -5.20
N ILE A 172 5.91 11.34 -4.22
CA ILE A 172 6.37 11.03 -2.86
C ILE A 172 7.12 9.69 -2.85
N GLY A 173 6.59 8.69 -3.57
CA GLY A 173 7.27 7.40 -3.66
C GLY A 173 8.58 7.50 -4.43
N GLU A 174 8.64 8.31 -5.49
CA GLU A 174 9.87 8.64 -6.22
C GLU A 174 10.93 9.29 -5.30
N TRP A 175 10.53 10.25 -4.46
CA TRP A 175 11.47 10.86 -3.50
C TRP A 175 11.89 9.89 -2.40
N VAL A 176 11.00 9.03 -1.92
CA VAL A 176 11.37 7.97 -0.97
C VAL A 176 12.40 7.03 -1.60
N ASP A 177 12.20 6.60 -2.85
CA ASP A 177 13.14 5.76 -3.60
C ASP A 177 14.52 6.42 -3.66
N ALA A 178 14.57 7.67 -4.14
CA ALA A 178 15.81 8.42 -4.25
C ALA A 178 16.50 8.63 -2.88
N ALA A 179 15.75 8.87 -1.81
CA ALA A 179 16.29 8.98 -0.45
C ALA A 179 16.91 7.67 0.06
N LEU A 180 16.32 6.52 -0.27
CA LEU A 180 16.81 5.21 0.12
C LEU A 180 18.13 4.84 -0.60
N PHE A 181 18.31 5.33 -1.82
CA PHE A 181 19.50 5.06 -2.65
C PHE A 181 20.51 6.21 -2.69
N GLY A 182 20.33 7.25 -1.87
CA GLY A 182 21.30 8.34 -1.71
C GLY A 182 21.35 9.31 -2.90
N LEU A 183 20.22 9.50 -3.58
CA LEU A 183 20.06 10.34 -4.77
C LEU A 183 19.35 11.68 -4.48
N LEU A 184 19.22 12.08 -3.20
CA LEU A 184 18.55 13.30 -2.71
C LEU A 184 19.35 14.06 -1.66
#